data_AF-A0A522LW91-F1
#
_entry.id   AF-A0A522LW91-F1
#
_cell.length_a   1.000
_cell.length_b   1.000
_cell.length_c   1.000
_cell.angle_alpha   90.00
_cell.angle_beta   90.00
_cell.angle_gamma   90.00
#
_symmetry.space_group_name_H-M   'P 1'
#
loop_
_entity.id
_entity.type
_entity.pdbx_description
1 polymer ?
#
loop_
_entity_poly.entity_id
_entity_poly.type
_entity_poly.pdbx_seq_one_letter_code
_entity_poly.pdbx_strand_id
1 'polypeptide(L)'
;MAPIALLENIRRHGKAWEELSAKYGVANPDPPWRITLDATCDILAGDSSVLPQHMVVPGSCALPSLERRAEEDDLSETIYADVPFPERQLLALAHSMIRHGLFNEEELAEQMKKVHERLTSA
;
A
#
# COMPACT_ATOMS: atom_id res chain seq x y z
N MET A 1 -11.57 -4.63 10.76
CA MET A 1 -10.16 -4.63 11.21
C MET A 1 -9.91 -3.42 12.12
N ALA A 2 -8.89 -3.44 12.96
CA ALA A 2 -8.57 -2.30 13.82
C ALA A 2 -7.66 -1.30 13.09
N PRO A 3 -7.86 0.03 13.20
CA PRO A 3 -6.97 1.01 12.59
C PRO A 3 -5.54 0.93 13.12
N ILE A 4 -4.56 1.22 12.26
CA ILE A 4 -3.14 1.39 12.61
C ILE A 4 -2.86 2.89 12.71
N ALA A 5 -2.30 3.35 13.82
CA ALA A 5 -2.27 4.78 14.16
C ALA A 5 -1.47 5.62 13.15
N LEU A 6 -0.33 5.12 12.68
CA LEU A 6 0.51 5.72 11.65
C LEU A 6 -0.24 5.82 10.32
N LEU A 7 -0.92 4.76 9.90
CA LEU A 7 -1.67 4.75 8.64
C LEU A 7 -2.90 5.67 8.71
N GLU A 8 -3.55 5.76 9.87
CA GLU A 8 -4.62 6.74 10.12
C GLU A 8 -4.09 8.18 10.08
N ASN A 9 -2.88 8.42 10.60
CA ASN A 9 -2.24 9.72 10.48
C ASN A 9 -1.95 10.09 9.01
N ILE A 10 -1.48 9.14 8.20
CA ILE A 10 -1.27 9.32 6.76
C ILE A 10 -2.60 9.56 6.04
N ARG A 11 -3.65 8.80 6.37
CA ARG A 11 -4.99 9.01 5.81
C ARG A 11 -5.48 10.44 6.03
N ARG A 12 -5.33 10.98 7.25
CA ARG A 12 -5.84 12.32 7.61
C ARG A 12 -5.06 13.47 7.00
N HIS A 13 -3.74 13.31 6.83
CA HIS A 13 -2.85 14.41 6.41
C HIS A 13 -2.25 14.20 5.02
N GLY A 14 -2.48 13.04 4.41
CA GLY A 14 -2.02 12.68 3.08
C GLY A 14 -2.65 13.56 2.01
N LYS A 15 -2.02 13.55 0.83
CA LYS A 15 -2.45 14.32 -0.32
C LYS A 15 -2.72 13.40 -1.48
N ALA A 16 -3.93 13.49 -2.03
CA ALA A 16 -4.32 12.73 -3.21
C ALA A 16 -3.46 13.15 -4.42
N TRP A 17 -3.18 12.19 -5.31
CA TRP A 17 -2.44 12.47 -6.53
C TRP A 17 -3.08 13.59 -7.37
N GLU A 18 -4.41 13.65 -7.45
CA GLU A 18 -5.13 14.71 -8.17
C GLU A 18 -4.81 16.11 -7.63
N GLU A 19 -4.70 16.28 -6.31
CA GLU A 19 -4.30 17.56 -5.70
C GLU A 19 -2.83 17.89 -6.01
N LEU A 20 -1.95 16.89 -5.92
CA LEU A 20 -0.52 17.09 -6.13
C LEU A 20 -0.20 17.37 -7.60
N SER A 21 -0.80 16.61 -8.52
CA SER A 21 -0.56 16.75 -9.95
C SER A 21 -0.94 18.13 -10.44
N ALA A 22 -2.12 18.61 -10.03
CA ALA A 22 -2.59 19.97 -10.32
C ALA A 22 -1.66 21.04 -9.72
N LYS A 23 -1.26 20.88 -8.45
CA LYS A 23 -0.35 21.82 -7.78
C LYS A 23 0.99 21.98 -8.49
N TYR A 24 1.55 20.89 -9.00
CA TYR A 24 2.87 20.87 -9.65
C TYR A 24 2.80 20.94 -11.18
N GLY A 25 1.61 21.08 -11.77
CA GLY A 25 1.43 21.24 -13.21
C GLY A 25 1.83 20.01 -14.04
N VAL A 26 1.74 18.81 -13.45
CA VAL A 26 2.05 17.56 -14.14
C VAL A 26 0.77 16.90 -14.64
N ALA A 27 0.84 16.31 -15.84
CA ALA A 27 -0.31 15.73 -16.53
C ALA A 27 -0.34 14.19 -16.46
N ASN A 28 0.49 13.57 -15.61
CA ASN A 28 0.50 12.12 -15.47
C ASN A 28 -0.87 11.66 -14.93
N PRO A 29 -1.52 10.68 -15.58
CA PRO A 29 -2.84 10.20 -15.16
C PRO A 29 -2.78 9.55 -13.77
N ASP A 30 -1.67 8.86 -13.49
CA ASP A 30 -1.40 8.17 -12.24
C ASP A 30 -0.15 8.74 -11.55
N PRO A 31 -0.05 8.62 -10.22
CA PRO A 31 1.17 8.96 -9.52
C PRO A 31 2.33 8.10 -10.04
N PRO A 32 3.54 8.66 -10.21
CA PRO A 32 4.70 7.91 -10.71
C PRO A 32 5.04 6.66 -9.89
N TRP A 33 4.69 6.62 -8.61
CA TRP A 33 4.91 5.48 -7.73
C TRP A 33 3.91 4.33 -7.95
N ARG A 34 2.83 4.53 -8.72
CA ARG A 34 1.76 3.55 -8.93
C ARG A 34 2.29 2.23 -9.50
N ILE A 35 3.16 2.30 -10.50
CA ILE A 35 3.75 1.12 -11.12
C ILE A 35 4.56 0.29 -10.12
N THR A 36 5.24 0.94 -9.18
CA THR A 36 5.99 0.27 -8.11
C THR A 36 5.05 -0.39 -7.10
N LEU A 37 3.90 0.23 -6.82
CA LEU A 37 2.87 -0.39 -5.98
C LEU A 37 2.34 -1.68 -6.63
N ASP A 38 1.99 -1.63 -7.91
CA ASP A 38 1.48 -2.80 -8.65
C ASP A 38 2.54 -3.91 -8.71
N ALA A 39 3.79 -3.57 -9.03
CA ALA A 39 4.90 -4.53 -9.02
C ALA A 39 5.15 -5.14 -7.62
N THR A 40 5.00 -4.34 -6.56
CA THR A 40 5.12 -4.82 -5.18
C THR A 40 4.03 -5.84 -4.86
N CYS A 41 2.80 -5.58 -5.30
CA CYS A 41 1.67 -6.51 -5.16
C CYS A 41 1.95 -7.86 -5.84
N ASP A 42 2.52 -7.83 -7.04
CA ASP A 42 2.86 -9.04 -7.80
C ASP A 42 3.99 -9.84 -7.13
N ILE A 43 5.04 -9.15 -6.66
CA ILE A 43 6.17 -9.79 -5.98
C ILE A 43 5.72 -10.43 -4.66
N LEU A 44 4.87 -9.76 -3.88
CA LEU A 44 4.34 -10.31 -2.62
C LEU A 44 3.47 -11.55 -2.86
N ALA A 45 2.74 -11.59 -3.98
CA ALA A 45 1.91 -12.71 -4.38
C ALA A 45 2.72 -13.89 -4.94
N GLY A 46 3.88 -13.66 -5.55
CA GLY A 46 4.68 -14.72 -6.19
C GLY A 46 3.82 -15.54 -7.16
N ASP A 47 3.98 -16.88 -7.14
CA ASP A 47 3.22 -17.78 -8.01
C ASP A 47 1.70 -17.74 -7.79
N SER A 48 1.22 -17.27 -6.63
CA SER A 48 -0.22 -17.13 -6.37
C SER A 48 -0.88 -16.03 -7.22
N SER A 49 -0.09 -15.20 -7.91
CA SER A 49 -0.59 -14.24 -8.90
C SER A 49 -1.08 -14.90 -10.19
N VAL A 50 -0.60 -16.10 -10.51
CA VAL A 50 -0.84 -16.78 -11.80
C VAL A 50 -1.37 -18.20 -11.66
N LEU A 51 -1.06 -18.91 -10.57
CA LEU A 51 -1.52 -20.27 -10.34
C LEU A 51 -2.92 -20.28 -9.73
N PRO A 52 -3.75 -21.29 -10.06
CA PRO A 52 -4.97 -21.58 -9.31
C PRO A 52 -4.66 -21.82 -7.82
N GLN A 53 -5.53 -21.39 -6.91
CA GLN A 53 -5.31 -21.46 -5.46
C GLN A 53 -4.91 -22.86 -4.96
N HIS A 54 -5.49 -23.92 -5.51
CA HIS A 54 -5.17 -25.31 -5.13
C HIS A 54 -3.78 -25.79 -5.58
N MET A 55 -3.11 -25.04 -6.47
CA MET A 55 -1.74 -25.29 -6.92
C MET A 55 -0.71 -24.42 -6.19
N VAL A 56 -1.15 -23.44 -5.40
CA VAL A 56 -0.25 -22.59 -4.61
C VAL A 56 0.28 -23.40 -3.44
N VAL A 57 1.61 -23.51 -3.34
CA VAL A 57 2.27 -24.16 -2.21
C VAL A 57 2.13 -23.26 -0.97
N PRO A 58 1.58 -23.75 0.16
CA PRO A 58 1.48 -22.93 1.36
C PRO A 58 2.84 -22.38 1.80
N GLY A 59 2.90 -21.07 2.04
CA GLY A 59 4.14 -20.38 2.43
C GLY A 59 5.11 -20.08 1.29
N SER A 60 4.75 -20.31 0.02
CA SER A 60 5.61 -19.99 -1.14
C SER A 60 5.65 -18.50 -1.51
N CYS A 61 4.79 -17.69 -0.90
CA CYS A 61 4.73 -16.25 -1.10
C CYS A 61 4.43 -15.55 0.23
N ALA A 62 4.74 -14.26 0.30
CA ALA A 62 4.54 -13.45 1.49
C ALA A 62 3.06 -13.18 1.75
N LEU A 63 2.32 -12.82 0.69
CA LEU A 63 0.89 -12.53 0.75
C LEU A 63 0.19 -13.13 -0.48
N PRO A 64 -0.47 -14.29 -0.34
CA PRO A 64 -1.26 -14.89 -1.41
C PRO A 64 -2.27 -13.91 -2.05
N SER A 65 -2.37 -13.92 -3.38
CA SER A 65 -3.09 -12.91 -4.16
C SER A 65 -4.57 -12.77 -3.78
N LEU A 66 -5.29 -13.88 -3.61
CA LEU A 66 -6.73 -13.86 -3.34
C LEU A 66 -7.01 -13.38 -1.91
N GLU A 67 -6.28 -13.91 -0.95
CA GLU A 67 -6.39 -13.56 0.46
C GLU A 67 -6.03 -12.08 0.68
N ARG A 68 -4.94 -11.61 0.05
CA ARG A 68 -4.54 -10.20 0.08
C ARG A 68 -5.61 -9.29 -0.53
N ARG A 69 -6.15 -9.63 -1.70
CA ARG A 69 -7.19 -8.82 -2.36
C ARG A 69 -8.47 -8.75 -1.52
N ALA A 70 -8.92 -9.87 -0.97
CA ALA A 70 -10.09 -9.88 -0.09
C ALA A 70 -9.88 -8.99 1.16
N GLU A 71 -8.69 -9.05 1.76
CA GLU A 71 -8.34 -8.19 2.89
C GLU A 71 -8.27 -6.70 2.50
N GLU A 72 -7.65 -6.39 1.36
CA GLU A 72 -7.54 -5.04 0.81
C GLU A 72 -8.90 -4.44 0.42
N ASP A 73 -9.82 -5.26 -0.11
CA ASP A 73 -11.20 -4.87 -0.43
C ASP A 73 -11.94 -4.52 0.87
N ASP A 74 -11.91 -5.38 1.89
CA ASP A 74 -12.51 -5.12 3.21
C ASP A 74 -11.97 -3.81 3.83
N LEU A 75 -10.65 -3.61 3.78
CA LEU A 75 -10.00 -2.40 4.29
C LEU A 75 -10.41 -1.15 3.49
N SER A 76 -10.52 -1.28 2.17
CA SER A 76 -10.90 -0.22 1.25
C SER A 76 -12.37 0.19 1.38
N GLU A 77 -13.24 -0.74 1.76
CA GLU A 77 -14.67 -0.48 1.99
C GLU A 77 -14.95 0.03 3.41
N THR A 78 -14.01 -0.16 4.35
CA THR A 78 -14.19 0.20 5.76
C THR A 78 -13.25 1.31 6.23
N ILE A 79 -12.00 0.97 6.58
CA ILE A 79 -11.05 1.88 7.22
C ILE A 79 -10.62 3.01 6.26
N TYR A 80 -10.46 2.71 4.97
CA TYR A 80 -9.92 3.64 3.97
C TYR A 80 -10.96 4.09 2.93
N ALA A 81 -12.26 3.97 3.24
CA ALA A 81 -13.36 4.24 2.31
C ALA A 81 -13.37 5.66 1.72
N ASP A 82 -12.86 6.64 2.46
CA ASP A 82 -12.79 8.05 2.08
C ASP A 82 -11.49 8.45 1.37
N VAL A 83 -10.53 7.54 1.23
CA VAL A 83 -9.27 7.80 0.53
C VAL A 83 -9.47 7.57 -0.96
N PRO A 84 -9.05 8.47 -1.87
CA PRO A 84 -9.16 8.22 -3.30
C PRO A 84 -8.24 7.08 -3.76
N PHE A 85 -8.58 6.49 -4.90
CA PHE A 85 -7.65 5.64 -5.64
C PHE A 85 -6.61 6.54 -6.33
N PRO A 86 -5.31 6.18 -6.35
CA PRO A 86 -4.72 4.91 -5.89
C PRO A 86 -4.23 4.86 -4.43
N GLU A 87 -4.27 5.97 -3.68
CA GLU A 87 -3.76 6.04 -2.30
C GLU A 87 -4.45 5.06 -1.35
N ARG A 88 -5.74 4.78 -1.58
CA ARG A 88 -6.49 3.78 -0.81
C ARG A 88 -5.85 2.40 -0.85
N GLN A 89 -5.45 1.95 -2.04
CA GLN A 89 -4.80 0.65 -2.20
C GLN A 89 -3.43 0.63 -1.52
N LEU A 90 -2.68 1.74 -1.58
CA LEU A 90 -1.39 1.84 -0.90
C LEU A 90 -1.56 1.68 0.63
N LEU A 91 -2.58 2.33 1.22
CA LEU A 91 -2.88 2.20 2.64
C LEU A 91 -3.38 0.80 3.00
N ALA A 92 -4.26 0.22 2.18
CA ALA A 92 -4.77 -1.14 2.39
C ALA A 92 -3.64 -2.18 2.34
N LEU A 93 -2.75 -2.12 1.33
CA LEU A 93 -1.59 -3.00 1.23
C LEU A 93 -0.66 -2.85 2.44
N ALA A 94 -0.29 -1.62 2.81
CA ALA A 94 0.58 -1.38 3.96
C ALA A 94 -0.03 -1.92 5.25
N HIS A 95 -1.35 -1.79 5.41
CA HIS A 95 -2.08 -2.35 6.54
C HIS A 95 -1.97 -3.87 6.58
N SER A 96 -2.20 -4.55 5.46
CA SER A 96 -2.04 -6.01 5.35
C SER A 96 -0.60 -6.43 5.63
N MET A 97 0.38 -5.72 5.10
CA MET A 97 1.80 -6.05 5.36
C MET A 97 2.14 -5.98 6.85
N ILE A 98 1.62 -4.98 7.58
CA ILE A 98 1.80 -4.88 9.04
C ILE A 98 1.09 -6.02 9.78
N ARG A 99 -0.15 -6.32 9.40
CA ARG A 99 -0.96 -7.39 10.02
C ARG A 99 -0.33 -8.77 9.90
N HIS A 100 0.29 -9.04 8.75
CA HIS A 100 1.00 -10.28 8.48
C HIS A 100 2.46 -10.26 8.96
N GLY A 101 2.90 -9.17 9.62
CA GLY A 101 4.21 -9.09 10.26
C GLY A 101 5.39 -8.98 9.29
N LEU A 102 5.18 -8.50 8.07
CA LEU A 102 6.26 -8.25 7.11
C LEU A 102 7.15 -7.09 7.53
N PHE A 103 6.56 -6.12 8.22
CA PHE A 103 7.22 -5.08 8.98
C PHE A 103 6.24 -4.55 10.04
N ASN A 104 6.71 -3.78 11.01
CA ASN A 104 5.88 -3.16 12.02
C ASN A 104 5.73 -1.63 11.82
N GLU A 105 4.89 -1.01 12.66
CA GLU A 105 4.58 0.41 12.58
C GLU A 105 5.80 1.31 12.83
N GLU A 106 6.70 0.91 13.75
CA GLU A 106 7.92 1.66 14.06
C GLU A 106 8.92 1.62 12.90
N GLU A 107 9.09 0.44 12.28
CA GLU A 107 9.96 0.26 11.11
C GLU A 107 9.49 1.11 9.92
N LEU A 108 8.17 1.15 9.68
CA LEU A 108 7.60 2.00 8.63
C LEU A 108 7.82 3.49 8.93
N ALA A 109 7.56 3.92 10.18
CA ALA A 109 7.78 5.32 10.59
C ALA A 109 9.26 5.73 10.43
N GLU A 110 10.19 4.86 10.82
CA GLU A 110 11.63 5.12 10.69
C GLU A 110 12.03 5.24 9.22
N GLN A 111 11.51 4.36 8.35
CA GLN A 111 11.80 4.47 6.91
C GLN A 111 11.19 5.72 6.27
N MET A 112 9.97 6.09 6.62
CA MET A 112 9.36 7.33 6.15
C MET A 112 10.21 8.55 6.55
N LYS A 113 10.74 8.57 7.78
CA LYS A 113 11.65 9.62 8.25
C LYS A 113 12.93 9.67 7.41
N LYS A 114 13.58 8.54 7.18
CA LYS A 114 14.80 8.45 6.33
C LYS A 114 14.55 8.95 4.91
N VAL A 115 13.42 8.56 4.30
CA VAL A 115 13.03 9.03 2.97
C VAL A 115 12.77 10.53 2.96
N HIS A 116 12.07 11.06 3.97
CA HIS A 116 11.83 12.49 4.10
C HIS A 116 13.14 13.27 4.22
N GLU A 117 14.02 12.88 5.14
CA GLU A 117 15.33 13.50 5.34
C GLU A 117 16.13 13.54 4.03
N ARG A 118 16.17 12.44 3.27
CA ARG A 118 16.86 12.37 1.97
C ARG A 118 16.26 13.32 0.92
N LEU A 119 14.94 13.53 0.93
CA LEU A 119 14.25 14.39 -0.04
C LEU A 119 14.29 15.88 0.34
N THR A 120 14.49 16.19 1.62
CA THR A 120 14.57 17.57 2.13
C THR A 120 15.98 18.04 2.45
N SER A 121 16.97 17.13 2.47
CA SER A 121 18.38 17.47 2.60
C SER A 121 18.89 18.06 1.28
N ALA A 122 18.62 19.34 1.07
CA ALA A 122 19.17 20.18 0.01
C ALA A 122 19.86 21.39 0.64
#